data_AF-A0A0Q5Q202-F1
#
_entry.id   AF-A0A0Q5Q202-F1
#
_cell.length_a   1.000
_cell.length_b   1.000
_cell.length_c   1.000
_cell.angle_alpha   90.00
_cell.angle_beta   90.00
_cell.angle_gamma   90.00
#
_symmetry.space_group_name_H-M   'P 1'
#
loop_
_entity.id
_entity.type
_entity.pdbx_description
1 polymer ?
#
loop_
_entity_poly.entity_id
_entity_poly.type
_entity_poly.pdbx_seq_one_letter_code
_entity_poly.pdbx_strand_id
1 'polypeptide(L)'
;MKIGSFEGTPQELKDICENHGFKPEDFFEKPNKKDKPYLVYIFVLSSILTALFTILWTAGLNEIYSKILIIISLILLIFLVIICHLRFNNIYITVIILLSGITILSLSVNLITIQEALKEMRDLRSHPLTK
;
A
#
# COMPACT_ATOMS: atom_id res chain seq x y z
N MET A 1 21.33 -29.65 1.89
CA MET A 1 20.38 -29.49 0.77
C MET A 1 19.05 -30.05 1.24
N LYS A 2 17.98 -29.27 1.31
CA LYS A 2 16.64 -29.80 1.58
C LYS A 2 16.08 -30.25 0.25
N ILE A 3 15.84 -31.55 0.12
CA ILE A 3 15.23 -32.13 -1.08
C ILE A 3 13.81 -31.57 -1.15
N GLY A 4 13.37 -31.16 -2.33
CA GLY A 4 12.01 -30.64 -2.55
C GLY A 4 10.94 -31.72 -2.35
N SER A 5 9.95 -31.77 -3.23
CA SER A 5 8.96 -32.85 -3.27
C SER A 5 9.64 -34.22 -3.33
N PHE A 6 9.61 -34.96 -2.22
CA PHE A 6 10.13 -36.32 -2.13
C PHE A 6 9.26 -37.25 -2.98
N GLU A 7 9.77 -37.67 -4.13
CA GLU A 7 9.11 -38.61 -5.05
C GLU A 7 9.30 -40.06 -4.57
N GLY A 8 8.72 -40.37 -3.42
CA GLY A 8 8.75 -41.71 -2.85
C GLY A 8 7.49 -42.00 -2.04
N THR A 9 7.21 -43.28 -1.87
CA THR A 9 6.11 -43.73 -1.01
C THR A 9 6.42 -43.47 0.46
N PRO A 10 5.42 -43.32 1.34
CA PRO A 10 5.64 -43.13 2.77
C PRO A 10 6.46 -44.26 3.41
N GLN A 11 6.36 -45.48 2.87
CA GLN A 11 7.20 -46.61 3.29
C GLN A 11 8.69 -46.39 2.94
N GLU A 12 9.01 -45.95 1.73
CA GLU A 12 10.40 -45.70 1.32
C GLU A 12 11.04 -44.59 2.15
N LEU A 13 10.28 -43.53 2.48
CA LEU A 13 10.78 -42.47 3.36
C LEU A 13 11.11 -43.03 4.75
N LYS A 14 10.25 -43.90 5.28
CA LYS A 14 10.45 -44.52 6.59
C LYS A 14 11.70 -45.40 6.60
N ASP A 15 11.87 -46.25 5.59
CA ASP A 15 13.04 -47.11 5.47
C ASP A 15 14.34 -46.32 5.32
N ILE A 16 14.33 -45.20 4.58
CA ILE A 16 15.51 -44.32 4.46
C ILE A 16 15.81 -43.63 5.80
N CYS A 17 14.79 -43.16 6.52
CA CYS A 17 14.99 -42.51 7.82
C CYS A 17 15.54 -43.49 8.86
N GLU A 18 15.01 -44.71 8.93
CA GLU A 18 15.44 -45.73 9.90
C GLU A 18 16.80 -46.34 9.56
N ASN A 19 17.09 -46.65 8.29
CA ASN A 19 18.33 -47.32 7.90
C ASN A 19 19.53 -46.38 7.75
N HIS A 20 19.30 -45.10 7.45
CA HIS A 20 20.37 -44.12 7.26
C HIS A 20 20.44 -43.06 8.37
N GLY A 21 19.59 -43.17 9.40
CA GLY A 21 19.62 -42.28 10.57
C GLY A 21 19.19 -40.84 10.27
N PHE A 22 18.47 -40.62 9.17
CA PHE A 22 17.94 -39.30 8.83
C PHE A 22 16.64 -39.02 9.58
N LYS A 23 16.40 -37.76 9.92
CA LYS A 23 15.12 -37.37 10.52
C LYS A 23 14.13 -36.98 9.41
N PRO A 24 12.85 -37.35 9.51
CA PRO A 24 11.82 -36.93 8.55
C PRO A 24 11.78 -35.40 8.38
N GLU A 25 12.09 -34.67 9.45
CA GLU A 25 12.18 -33.21 9.51
C GLU A 25 13.21 -32.60 8.53
N ASP A 26 14.19 -33.38 8.09
CA ASP A 26 15.21 -32.96 7.12
C ASP A 26 14.68 -32.97 5.69
N PHE A 27 13.64 -33.77 5.41
CA PHE A 27 13.03 -33.94 4.08
C PHE A 27 11.80 -33.06 3.86
N PHE A 28 11.09 -32.69 4.92
CA PHE A 28 9.91 -31.83 4.79
C PHE A 28 10.29 -30.36 4.98
N GLU A 29 10.08 -29.55 3.95
CA GLU A 29 9.99 -28.12 4.15
C GLU A 29 8.77 -27.83 5.05
N LYS A 30 9.02 -27.32 6.26
CA LYS A 30 7.93 -26.77 7.10
C LYS A 30 7.14 -25.80 6.22
N PRO A 31 5.81 -25.91 6.14
CA PRO A 31 5.01 -24.96 5.40
C PRO A 31 5.35 -23.59 5.95
N ASN A 32 5.98 -22.76 5.12
CA ASN A 32 6.40 -21.43 5.47
C ASN A 32 5.13 -20.58 5.53
N LYS A 33 4.28 -20.80 6.54
CA LYS A 33 3.31 -19.82 7.00
C LYS A 33 4.13 -18.70 7.63
N LYS A 34 4.84 -17.97 6.77
CA LYS A 34 5.13 -16.56 7.02
C LYS A 34 3.76 -15.92 7.10
N ASP A 35 3.23 -15.84 8.31
CA ASP A 35 2.32 -14.76 8.66
C ASP A 35 2.90 -13.51 8.00
N LYS A 36 2.04 -12.80 7.29
CA LYS A 36 2.42 -11.70 6.43
C LYS A 36 2.25 -10.43 7.28
N PRO A 37 3.16 -10.10 8.23
CA PRO A 37 2.96 -8.96 9.14
C PRO A 37 2.80 -7.65 8.37
N TYR A 38 3.27 -7.60 7.11
CA TYR A 38 3.06 -6.49 6.19
C TYR A 38 1.59 -6.20 5.84
N LEU A 39 0.70 -7.19 5.83
CA LEU A 39 -0.74 -6.93 5.62
C LEU A 39 -1.32 -6.14 6.80
N VAL A 40 -0.83 -6.41 8.01
CA VAL A 40 -1.21 -5.67 9.22
C VAL A 40 -0.71 -4.23 9.12
N TYR A 41 0.54 -4.00 8.71
CA TYR A 41 1.08 -2.65 8.54
C TYR A 41 0.30 -1.82 7.49
N ILE A 42 -0.02 -2.41 6.33
CA ILE A 42 -0.79 -1.73 5.29
C ILE A 42 -2.21 -1.43 5.78
N PHE A 43 -2.85 -2.38 6.47
CA PHE A 43 -4.19 -2.21 7.01
C PHE A 43 -4.24 -1.12 8.09
N VAL A 44 -3.28 -1.12 9.01
CA VAL A 44 -3.16 -0.09 10.06
C VAL A 44 -2.92 1.29 9.44
N LEU A 45 -1.99 1.41 8.50
CA LEU A 45 -1.68 2.69 7.86
C LEU A 45 -2.86 3.23 7.03
N SER A 46 -3.56 2.34 6.30
CA SER A 46 -4.78 2.68 5.57
C SER A 46 -5.92 3.11 6.50
N SER A 47 -6.05 2.47 7.67
CA SER A 47 -7.06 2.81 8.66
C SER A 47 -6.80 4.20 9.29
N ILE A 48 -5.53 4.53 9.56
CA ILE A 48 -5.15 5.86 10.04
C ILE A 48 -5.44 6.93 8.98
N LEU A 49 -5.11 6.66 7.71
CA LEU A 49 -5.34 7.60 6.61
C LEU A 49 -6.84 7.90 6.43
N THR A 50 -7.69 6.87 6.46
CA THR A 50 -9.16 7.03 6.34
C THR A 50 -9.77 7.77 7.54
N ALA A 51 -9.28 7.52 8.76
CA ALA A 51 -9.68 8.28 9.94
C ALA A 51 -9.32 9.76 9.84
N LEU A 52 -8.11 10.08 9.35
CA LEU A 52 -7.69 11.48 9.16
C LEU A 52 -8.53 12.20 8.10
N PHE A 53 -8.81 11.56 6.96
CA PHE A 53 -9.65 12.15 5.91
C PHE A 53 -11.09 12.39 6.38
N THR A 54 -11.68 11.47 7.15
CA THR A 54 -13.04 11.64 7.70
C THR A 54 -13.10 12.78 8.71
N ILE A 55 -12.07 12.95 9.56
CA ILE A 55 -11.95 14.10 10.47
C ILE A 55 -11.82 15.40 9.67
N LEU A 56 -10.97 15.42 8.64
CA LEU A 56 -10.75 16.61 7.82
C LEU A 56 -12.04 17.07 7.12
N TRP A 57 -12.84 16.11 6.64
CA TRP A 57 -14.09 16.37 5.93
C TRP A 57 -15.22 16.83 6.87
N THR A 58 -15.35 16.24 8.05
CA THR A 58 -16.51 16.47 8.93
C THR A 58 -16.31 17.60 9.93
N ALA A 59 -15.08 17.91 10.33
CA ALA A 59 -14.86 18.66 11.56
C ALA A 59 -14.85 20.19 11.41
N GLY A 60 -15.02 20.76 10.20
CA GLY A 60 -15.10 22.22 10.02
C GLY A 60 -13.99 22.97 10.76
N LEU A 61 -12.78 22.40 10.75
CA LEU A 61 -11.73 22.75 11.69
C LEU A 61 -11.18 24.16 11.43
N ASN A 62 -10.72 24.78 12.52
CA ASN A 62 -9.98 26.03 12.46
C ASN A 62 -8.78 25.90 11.50
N GLU A 63 -8.46 26.96 10.74
CA GLU A 63 -7.50 26.92 9.63
C GLU A 63 -6.11 26.38 10.00
N ILE A 64 -5.71 26.52 11.27
CA ILE A 64 -4.42 26.05 11.76
C ILE A 64 -4.40 24.52 11.88
N TYR A 65 -5.48 23.92 12.39
CA TYR A 65 -5.56 22.47 12.58
C TYR A 65 -5.73 21.72 11.26
N SER A 66 -6.45 22.29 10.29
CA SER A 66 -6.55 21.72 8.95
C SER A 66 -5.17 21.66 8.26
N LYS A 67 -4.38 22.74 8.34
CA LYS A 67 -3.00 22.77 7.82
C LYS A 67 -2.09 21.71 8.45
N ILE A 68 -2.16 21.55 9.77
CA ILE A 68 -1.39 20.52 10.49
C ILE A 68 -1.79 19.11 10.04
N LEU A 69 -3.09 18.83 9.93
CA LEU A 69 -3.61 17.53 9.48
C LEU A 69 -3.21 17.21 8.04
N ILE A 70 -3.14 18.22 7.16
CA ILE A 70 -2.64 18.06 5.79
C ILE A 70 -1.17 17.61 5.80
N ILE A 71 -0.32 18.24 6.60
CA ILE A 71 1.10 17.87 6.72
C ILE A 71 1.24 16.42 7.22
N ILE A 72 0.47 16.04 8.25
CA ILE A 72 0.46 14.66 8.78
C ILE A 72 0.02 13.67 7.70
N SER A 73 -1.04 14.00 6.96
CA SER A 73 -1.56 13.13 5.89
C SER A 73 -0.56 12.96 4.74
N LEU A 74 0.22 14.00 4.42
CA LEU A 74 1.29 13.92 3.42
C LEU A 74 2.44 13.01 3.85
N ILE A 75 2.85 13.08 5.12
CA ILE A 75 3.86 12.17 5.69
C ILE A 75 3.35 10.71 5.59
N LEU A 76 2.11 10.46 5.99
CA LEU A 76 1.52 9.12 5.92
C LEU A 76 1.40 8.60 4.49
N LEU A 77 1.11 9.47 3.52
CA LEU A 77 1.09 9.11 2.11
C LEU A 77 2.48 8.66 1.62
N ILE A 78 3.54 9.38 1.98
CA ILE A 78 4.91 8.99 1.62
C ILE A 78 5.25 7.61 2.20
N PHE A 79 4.91 7.36 3.47
CA PHE A 79 5.09 6.04 4.09
C PHE A 79 4.31 4.95 3.36
N LEU A 80 3.06 5.22 2.96
CA LEU A 80 2.24 4.28 2.20
C LEU A 80 2.87 3.93 0.86
N VAL A 81 3.39 4.93 0.14
CA VAL A 81 4.06 4.76 -1.16
C VAL A 81 5.33 3.92 -1.01
N ILE A 82 6.16 4.17 0.00
CA ILE A 82 7.38 3.39 0.28
C ILE A 82 7.02 1.93 0.58
N ILE A 83 6.06 1.68 1.47
CA ILE A 83 5.62 0.33 1.81
C ILE A 83 5.08 -0.39 0.58
N CYS A 84 4.31 0.32 -0.25
CA CYS A 84 3.73 -0.24 -1.46
C CYS A 84 4.81 -0.56 -2.51
N HIS A 85 5.78 0.34 -2.70
CA HIS A 85 6.90 0.12 -3.60
C HIS A 85 7.72 -1.12 -3.23
N LEU A 86 8.12 -1.21 -1.95
CA LEU A 86 8.84 -2.36 -1.41
C LEU A 86 8.02 -3.66 -1.50
N ARG A 87 6.69 -3.56 -1.48
CA ARG A 87 5.79 -4.73 -1.47
C ARG A 87 5.55 -5.31 -2.85
N PHE A 88 5.14 -4.48 -3.80
CA PHE A 88 4.75 -4.94 -5.12
C PHE A 88 5.93 -5.01 -6.09
N ASN A 89 7.04 -4.35 -5.75
CA ASN A 89 8.21 -4.18 -6.61
C ASN A 89 7.80 -3.75 -8.05
N ASN A 90 6.69 -3.04 -8.14
CA ASN A 90 6.04 -2.65 -9.38
C ASN A 90 5.83 -1.14 -9.35
N ILE A 91 6.54 -0.47 -10.24
CA ILE A 91 6.56 0.99 -10.34
C ILE A 91 5.16 1.51 -10.70
N TYR A 92 4.40 0.82 -11.56
CA TYR A 92 3.08 1.27 -11.98
C TYR A 92 2.09 1.37 -10.81
N ILE A 93 2.07 0.36 -9.93
CA ILE A 93 1.20 0.35 -8.75
C ILE A 93 1.58 1.49 -7.79
N THR A 94 2.90 1.69 -7.61
CA THR A 94 3.43 2.75 -6.76
C THR A 94 3.02 4.13 -7.25
N VAL A 95 3.12 4.36 -8.57
CA VAL A 95 2.76 5.62 -9.23
C VAL A 95 1.26 5.90 -9.13
N ILE A 96 0.41 4.89 -9.36
CA ILE A 96 -1.05 5.02 -9.24
C ILE A 96 -1.44 5.45 -7.82
N ILE A 97 -0.85 4.81 -6.80
CA ILE A 97 -1.15 5.13 -5.40
C ILE A 97 -0.69 6.53 -5.02
N LEU A 98 0.51 6.93 -5.45
CA LEU A 98 1.02 8.28 -5.25
C LEU A 98 0.09 9.33 -5.88
N LEU A 99 -0.29 9.14 -7.16
CA LEU A 99 -1.20 10.03 -7.87
C LEU A 99 -2.57 10.12 -7.19
N SER A 100 -3.13 8.98 -6.79
CA SER A 100 -4.42 8.97 -6.08
C SER A 100 -4.35 9.72 -4.75
N GLY A 101 -3.29 9.51 -3.96
CA GLY A 101 -3.13 10.17 -2.67
C GLY A 101 -2.93 11.68 -2.79
N ILE A 102 -2.13 12.12 -3.76
CA ILE A 102 -1.96 13.55 -4.06
C ILE A 102 -3.30 14.17 -4.47
N THR A 103 -4.06 13.51 -5.34
CA THR A 103 -5.35 14.02 -5.82
C THR A 103 -6.34 14.21 -4.66
N ILE A 104 -6.42 13.24 -3.75
CA ILE A 104 -7.31 13.32 -2.58
C ILE A 104 -6.84 14.43 -1.63
N LEU A 105 -5.53 14.56 -1.39
CA LEU A 105 -4.98 15.67 -0.60
C LEU A 105 -5.29 17.03 -1.22
N SER A 106 -5.12 17.19 -2.54
CA SER A 106 -5.44 18.43 -3.25
C SER A 106 -6.90 18.83 -3.12
N LEU A 107 -7.82 17.87 -3.19
CA LEU A 107 -9.24 18.10 -2.93
C LEU A 107 -9.49 18.54 -1.49
N SER A 108 -8.80 17.92 -0.54
CA SER A 108 -8.92 18.23 0.89
C SER A 108 -8.41 19.62 1.27
N VAL A 109 -7.44 20.19 0.55
CA VAL A 109 -6.95 21.55 0.82
C VAL A 109 -7.85 22.62 0.16
N ASN A 110 -8.85 22.24 -0.63
CA ASN A 110 -9.57 23.17 -1.53
C ASN A 110 -8.62 24.01 -2.42
N LEU A 111 -7.37 23.59 -2.61
CA LEU A 111 -6.41 24.25 -3.50
C LEU A 111 -6.88 24.21 -4.96
N ILE A 112 -7.68 23.18 -5.29
CA ILE A 112 -8.41 23.08 -6.53
C ILE A 112 -9.83 22.71 -6.15
N THR A 113 -10.69 23.70 -5.99
CA THR A 113 -12.12 23.43 -6.09
C THR A 113 -12.34 22.90 -7.51
N ILE A 114 -12.92 21.70 -7.68
CA ILE A 114 -13.22 21.15 -9.03
C ILE A 114 -13.98 22.20 -9.87
N GLN A 115 -14.75 23.06 -9.21
CA GLN A 115 -15.43 24.20 -9.82
C GLN A 115 -14.50 25.29 -10.35
N GLU A 116 -13.39 25.62 -9.66
CA GLU A 116 -12.38 26.57 -10.14
C GLU A 116 -11.60 26.00 -11.31
N ALA A 117 -11.17 24.73 -11.26
CA ALA A 117 -10.53 24.08 -12.41
C ALA A 117 -11.47 24.00 -13.62
N LEU A 118 -12.77 23.72 -13.42
CA LEU A 118 -13.76 23.76 -14.49
C LEU A 118 -14.02 25.17 -15.02
N LYS A 119 -13.94 26.18 -14.15
CA LYS A 119 -14.10 27.59 -14.53
C LYS A 119 -12.89 28.06 -15.35
N GLU A 120 -11.68 27.73 -14.92
CA GLU A 120 -10.43 27.99 -15.64
C GLU A 120 -10.43 27.30 -17.03
N MET A 121 -10.82 26.02 -17.09
CA MET A 121 -10.94 25.28 -18.35
C MET A 121 -12.03 25.85 -19.27
N ARG A 122 -13.13 26.36 -18.70
CA ARG A 122 -14.19 27.04 -19.46
C ARG A 122 -13.69 28.38 -20.01
N ASP A 123 -12.97 29.16 -19.20
CA ASP A 123 -12.40 30.44 -19.60
C ASP A 123 -11.36 30.26 -20.70
N LEU A 124 -10.46 29.28 -20.58
CA LEU A 124 -9.48 28.89 -21.62
C LEU A 124 -10.13 28.43 -22.93
N ARG A 125 -11.33 27.83 -22.86
CA ARG A 125 -12.11 27.48 -24.06
C ARG A 125 -12.77 28.72 -24.69
N SER A 126 -13.19 29.69 -23.89
CA SER A 126 -13.90 30.89 -24.35
C SER A 126 -12.99 31.97 -24.94
N HIS A 127 -11.71 31.99 -24.53
CA HIS A 127 -10.66 32.80 -25.14
C HIS A 127 -9.53 31.87 -25.59
N PRO A 128 -9.63 31.28 -26.80
CA PRO A 128 -8.47 30.62 -27.39
C PRO A 128 -7.37 31.66 -27.49
N LEU A 129 -6.20 31.35 -26.93
CA LEU A 129 -5.00 32.18 -27.00
C LEU A 129 -4.70 32.52 -28.47
N THR A 130 -5.24 33.63 -28.95
CA THR A 130 -4.73 34.31 -30.14
C THR A 130 -3.35 34.81 -29.76
N LYS A 131 -2.34 34.15 -30.33
CA LYS A 131 -0.94 34.60 -30.33
C LYS A 131 -0.82 36.07 -30.69
#